data_AF-A0A928K8Z2-F1
#
_entry.id   AF-A0A928K8Z2-F1
#
_cell.length_a   1.000
_cell.length_b   1.000
_cell.length_c   1.000
_cell.angle_alpha   90.00
_cell.angle_beta   90.00
_cell.angle_gamma   90.00
#
_symmetry.space_group_name_H-M   'P 1'
#
loop_
_entity.id
_entity.type
_entity.pdbx_description
1 polymer ?
#
loop_
_entity_poly.entity_id
_entity_poly.type
_entity_poly.pdbx_seq_one_letter_code
_entity_poly.pdbx_strand_id
1 'polypeptide(L)'
;MFSGILSEAEFKKRLCKWLLDNLKGCVKQEDETLDDYAERYRLPDFDYVHTQSYADGNGDLITLLKSHVTLKDWETRNGRESKTFEFYLVLKTLTDSPEVEPFPMGYIIV
;
A
#
# COMPACT_ATOMS: atom_id res chain seq x y z
N MET A 1 -15.70 -8.19 1.10
CA MET A 1 -15.58 -7.75 -0.30
C MET A 1 -14.47 -6.71 -0.30
N PHE A 2 -13.27 -7.08 -0.77
CA PHE A 2 -12.15 -6.13 -0.81
C PHE A 2 -12.51 -5.00 -1.77
N SER A 3 -12.26 -3.74 -1.37
CA SER A 3 -12.31 -2.62 -2.31
C SER A 3 -11.38 -2.95 -3.49
N GLY A 4 -11.78 -2.64 -4.72
CA GLY A 4 -11.02 -3.01 -5.92
C GLY A 4 -9.53 -2.65 -5.86
N ILE A 5 -8.72 -3.36 -6.66
CA ILE A 5 -7.28 -3.14 -6.76
C ILE A 5 -7.02 -1.67 -7.13
N LEU A 6 -6.31 -0.97 -6.25
CA LEU A 6 -5.92 0.42 -6.41
C LEU A 6 -4.63 0.48 -7.22
N SER A 7 -4.52 1.48 -8.10
CA SER A 7 -3.23 1.84 -8.68
C SER A 7 -2.26 2.28 -7.59
N GLU A 8 -0.95 2.22 -7.88
CA GLU A 8 0.07 2.72 -6.94
C GLU A 8 -0.17 4.19 -6.57
N ALA A 9 -0.56 5.04 -7.53
CA ALA A 9 -0.84 6.45 -7.27
C ALA A 9 -1.99 6.64 -6.25
N GLU A 10 -3.10 5.90 -6.41
CA GLU A 10 -4.23 5.98 -5.49
C GLU A 10 -3.90 5.39 -4.11
N PHE A 11 -3.12 4.30 -4.08
CA PHE A 11 -2.59 3.74 -2.83
C PHE A 11 -1.72 4.76 -2.09
N LYS A 12 -0.75 5.37 -2.78
CA LYS A 12 0.12 6.41 -2.23
C LYS A 12 -0.69 7.57 -1.67
N LYS A 13 -1.70 8.03 -2.40
CA LYS A 13 -2.60 9.10 -1.95
C LYS A 13 -3.29 8.77 -0.63
N ARG A 14 -3.82 7.55 -0.50
CA ARG A 14 -4.49 7.08 0.72
C ARG A 14 -3.53 6.90 1.89
N LEU A 15 -2.36 6.30 1.66
CA LEU A 15 -1.32 6.17 2.68
C LEU A 15 -0.84 7.55 3.16
N CYS A 16 -0.55 8.46 2.24
CA CYS A 16 -0.13 9.82 2.56
C CYS A 16 -1.18 10.57 3.37
N LYS A 17 -2.46 10.45 2.98
CA LYS A 17 -3.56 11.03 3.76
C LYS A 17 -3.59 10.46 5.17
N TRP A 18 -3.50 9.14 5.31
CA TRP A 18 -3.47 8.49 6.62
C TRP A 18 -2.27 8.93 7.46
N LEU A 19 -1.09 9.07 6.87
CA LEU A 19 0.10 9.59 7.56
C LEU A 19 -0.10 11.04 8.00
N LEU A 20 -0.61 11.91 7.12
CA LEU A 20 -0.92 13.30 7.48
C LEU A 20 -1.96 13.36 8.59
N ASP A 21 -2.97 12.50 8.60
CA ASP A 21 -4.01 12.50 9.62
C ASP A 21 -3.50 11.97 10.98
N ASN A 22 -2.41 11.21 11.01
CA ASN A 22 -2.01 10.45 12.20
C ASN A 22 -0.57 10.66 12.69
N LEU A 23 0.43 10.86 11.83
CA LEU A 23 1.84 10.97 12.20
C LEU A 23 2.20 12.42 12.55
N LYS A 24 2.74 12.64 13.76
CA LYS A 24 3.14 13.99 14.25
C LYS A 24 4.15 14.68 13.35
N GLY A 25 5.14 13.93 12.85
CA GLY A 25 6.22 14.46 11.99
C GLY A 25 5.86 14.56 10.51
N CYS A 26 4.67 14.09 10.11
CA CYS A 26 4.25 14.13 8.71
C CYS A 26 3.62 15.49 8.40
N VAL A 27 4.32 16.29 7.61
CA VAL A 27 3.88 17.62 7.20
C VAL A 27 3.94 17.77 5.68
N LYS A 28 2.85 18.31 5.13
CA LYS A 28 2.71 18.79 3.77
C LYS A 28 3.11 20.26 3.72
N GLN A 29 3.67 20.76 2.62
CA GLN A 29 3.89 22.20 2.45
C GLN A 29 2.56 22.96 2.40
N GLU A 30 2.52 24.26 2.75
CA GLU A 30 1.27 25.01 2.89
C GLU A 30 0.43 25.01 1.60
N ASP A 31 1.06 25.33 0.45
CA ASP A 31 0.39 25.45 -0.86
C ASP A 31 0.26 24.12 -1.63
N GLU A 32 0.85 23.05 -1.12
CA GLU A 32 0.90 21.75 -1.81
C GLU A 32 -0.45 21.03 -1.73
N THR A 33 -0.91 20.33 -2.77
CA THR A 33 -2.12 19.49 -2.65
C THR A 33 -1.80 18.10 -2.09
N LEU A 34 -2.80 17.32 -1.70
CA LEU A 34 -2.56 15.92 -1.32
C LEU A 34 -1.97 15.10 -2.48
N ASP A 35 -2.36 15.43 -3.72
CA ASP A 35 -1.87 14.77 -4.93
C ASP A 35 -0.39 15.07 -5.15
N ASP A 36 0.02 16.35 -5.05
CA ASP A 36 1.42 16.76 -5.16
C ASP A 36 2.29 16.08 -4.09
N TYR A 37 1.79 16.04 -2.85
CA TYR A 37 2.47 15.36 -1.74
C TYR A 37 2.65 13.86 -2.01
N ALA A 38 1.59 13.20 -2.48
CA ALA A 38 1.62 11.78 -2.80
C ALA A 38 2.50 11.48 -4.01
N GLU A 39 2.58 12.38 -4.99
CA GLU A 39 3.44 12.22 -6.16
C GLU A 39 4.92 12.16 -5.74
N ARG A 40 5.39 13.12 -4.92
CA ARG A 40 6.79 13.14 -4.43
C ARG A 40 7.09 12.13 -3.33
N TYR A 41 6.07 11.61 -2.64
CA TYR A 41 6.26 10.63 -1.58
C TYR A 41 6.87 9.35 -2.15
N ARG A 42 7.97 8.88 -1.58
CA ARG A 42 8.57 7.60 -1.96
C ARG A 42 8.05 6.53 -1.01
N LEU A 43 7.42 5.50 -1.57
CA LEU A 43 7.07 4.33 -0.79
C LEU A 43 8.36 3.72 -0.21
N PRO A 44 8.41 3.44 1.10
CA PRO A 44 9.52 2.68 1.66
C PRO A 44 9.46 1.24 1.13
N ASP A 45 10.58 0.55 1.23
CA ASP A 45 10.58 -0.90 1.06
C ASP A 45 9.80 -1.52 2.22
N PHE A 46 8.70 -2.18 1.89
CA PHE A 46 7.83 -2.82 2.88
C PHE A 46 8.23 -4.29 3.06
N ASP A 47 8.17 -4.75 4.30
CA ASP A 47 8.23 -6.18 4.59
C ASP A 47 6.90 -6.82 4.20
N TYR A 48 6.95 -7.71 3.21
CA TYR A 48 5.80 -8.41 2.69
C TYR A 48 5.74 -9.85 3.21
N VAL A 49 4.55 -10.27 3.63
CA VAL A 49 4.26 -11.66 4.00
C VAL A 49 3.29 -12.23 2.99
N HIS A 50 3.65 -13.37 2.39
CA HIS A 50 2.73 -14.11 1.53
C HIS A 50 1.51 -14.57 2.35
N THR A 51 0.31 -14.29 1.83
CA THR A 51 -0.93 -14.73 2.50
C THR A 51 -1.74 -15.70 1.67
N GLN A 52 -1.88 -15.46 0.37
CA GLN A 52 -2.72 -16.27 -0.51
C GLN A 52 -2.26 -16.14 -1.96
N SER A 53 -2.41 -17.22 -2.72
CA SER A 53 -2.35 -17.17 -4.17
C SER A 53 -3.53 -17.92 -4.78
N TYR A 54 -4.01 -17.48 -5.95
CA TYR A 54 -5.09 -18.12 -6.70
C TYR A 54 -4.93 -17.83 -8.19
N ALA A 55 -5.49 -18.71 -9.04
CA ALA A 55 -5.50 -18.47 -10.48
C ALA A 55 -6.62 -17.49 -10.87
N ASP A 56 -6.34 -16.55 -11.77
CA ASP A 56 -7.36 -15.72 -12.40
C ASP A 56 -8.09 -16.46 -13.53
N GLY A 57 -9.01 -15.78 -14.21
CA GLY A 57 -9.81 -16.36 -15.30
C GLY A 57 -9.00 -16.77 -16.53
N ASN A 58 -7.76 -16.31 -16.66
CA ASN A 58 -6.85 -16.68 -17.74
C ASN A 58 -5.89 -17.82 -17.33
N GLY A 59 -5.99 -18.28 -16.08
CA GLY A 59 -5.07 -19.28 -15.52
C GLY A 59 -3.78 -18.68 -14.96
N ASP A 60 -3.61 -17.36 -15.00
CA ASP A 60 -2.44 -16.70 -14.43
C ASP A 60 -2.49 -16.66 -12.90
N LEU A 61 -1.34 -16.71 -12.25
CA LEU A 61 -1.28 -16.73 -10.79
C LEU A 61 -1.34 -15.32 -10.22
N ILE A 62 -2.37 -15.05 -9.41
CA ILE A 62 -2.47 -13.87 -8.57
C ILE A 62 -1.94 -14.21 -7.18
N THR A 63 -1.04 -13.37 -6.66
CA THR A 63 -0.47 -13.51 -5.33
C THR A 63 -0.75 -12.27 -4.50
N LEU A 64 -1.28 -12.48 -3.29
CA LEU A 64 -1.53 -11.44 -2.30
C LEU A 64 -0.42 -11.47 -1.26
N LEU A 65 0.27 -10.33 -1.13
CA LEU A 65 1.34 -10.11 -0.18
C LEU A 65 0.90 -9.06 0.83
N LYS A 66 0.68 -9.45 2.08
CA LYS A 66 0.27 -8.53 3.14
C LYS A 66 1.45 -7.72 3.65
N SER A 67 1.23 -6.44 3.90
CA SER A 67 2.12 -5.59 4.68
C SER A 67 1.34 -4.57 5.51
N HIS A 68 2.07 -3.81 6.32
CA HIS A 68 1.49 -2.79 7.17
C HIS A 68 2.47 -1.66 7.48
N VAL A 69 1.92 -0.48 7.76
CA VAL A 69 2.63 0.62 8.41
C VAL A 69 2.08 0.79 9.81
N THR A 70 2.93 0.69 10.82
CA THR A 70 2.54 0.94 12.22
C THR A 70 3.20 2.21 12.72
N LEU A 71 2.36 3.10 13.26
CA LEU A 71 2.77 4.26 14.05
C LEU A 71 2.61 3.91 15.52
N LYS A 72 3.69 4.04 16.28
CA LYS A 72 3.67 3.90 17.73
C LYS A 72 2.92 5.06 18.37
N ASP A 73 2.39 4.85 19.57
CA ASP A 73 1.67 5.86 20.34
C ASP A 73 2.38 7.22 20.43
N TRP A 74 3.70 7.23 20.65
CA TRP A 74 4.49 8.46 20.70
C TRP A 74 4.59 9.19 19.35
N GLU A 75 4.47 8.46 18.23
CA GLU A 75 4.46 9.00 16.86
C GLU A 75 3.10 9.57 16.46
N THR A 76 2.01 9.09 17.07
CA THR A 76 0.66 9.49 16.70
C THR A 76 0.28 10.87 17.24
N ARG A 77 -0.52 11.63 16.49
CA ARG A 77 -0.99 12.99 16.86
C ARG A 77 -1.72 13.04 18.19
N ASN A 78 -2.47 11.99 18.54
CA ASN A 78 -3.21 11.94 19.80
C ASN A 78 -2.37 11.38 20.98
N GLY A 79 -1.20 10.78 20.72
CA GLY A 79 -0.28 10.30 21.75
C GLY A 79 -0.81 9.15 22.61
N ARG A 80 -1.92 8.53 22.20
CA ARG A 80 -2.69 7.60 23.04
C ARG A 80 -2.82 6.23 22.39
N GLU A 81 -3.22 6.25 21.12
CA GLU A 81 -3.38 5.11 20.20
C GLU A 81 -2.10 4.81 19.40
N SER A 82 -1.57 3.58 19.40
CA SER A 82 -0.83 3.10 18.22
C SER A 82 -1.80 2.89 17.06
N LYS A 83 -1.37 3.17 15.84
CA LYS A 83 -2.23 3.01 14.65
C LYS A 83 -1.54 2.20 13.58
N THR A 84 -2.31 1.33 12.92
CA THR A 84 -1.82 0.48 11.85
C THR A 84 -2.61 0.72 10.58
N PHE A 85 -1.90 0.81 9.45
CA PHE A 85 -2.44 0.86 8.10
C PHE A 85 -2.08 -0.46 7.41
N GLU A 86 -3.04 -1.35 7.25
CA GLU A 86 -2.83 -2.66 6.63
C GLU A 86 -3.21 -2.64 5.15
N PHE A 87 -2.43 -3.33 4.33
CA PHE A 87 -2.69 -3.44 2.90
C PHE A 87 -2.09 -4.73 2.31
N TYR A 88 -2.48 -5.04 1.09
CA TYR A 88 -1.91 -6.09 0.27
C TYR A 88 -1.29 -5.48 -0.99
N LEU A 89 -0.10 -5.93 -1.36
CA LEU A 89 0.41 -5.84 -2.72
C LEU A 89 -0.12 -7.03 -3.52
N VAL A 90 -0.71 -6.75 -4.67
CA VAL A 90 -1.23 -7.76 -5.59
C VAL A 90 -0.22 -7.95 -6.71
N LEU A 91 0.35 -9.15 -6.81
CA LEU A 91 1.25 -9.51 -7.89
C LEU A 91 0.55 -10.45 -8.88
N LYS A 92 0.91 -10.33 -10.15
CA LYS A 92 0.52 -11.27 -11.19
C LYS A 92 1.76 -11.96 -11.77
N THR A 93 1.68 -13.28 -11.89
CA THR A 93 2.69 -14.11 -12.55
C THR A 93 2.06 -14.74 -13.78
N LEU A 94 2.68 -14.53 -14.94
CA LEU A 94 2.22 -15.13 -16.19
C LEU A 94 2.62 -16.59 -16.22
N THR A 95 1.65 -17.47 -16.45
CA THR A 95 1.92 -18.92 -16.43
C THR A 95 2.49 -19.45 -17.73
N ASP A 96 2.24 -18.75 -18.83
CA ASP A 96 2.76 -19.07 -20.17
C ASP A 96 4.18 -18.53 -20.40
N SER A 97 4.61 -17.57 -19.58
CA SER A 97 5.87 -16.85 -19.69
C SER A 97 6.60 -16.85 -18.32
N PRO A 98 7.02 -18.03 -17.80
CA PRO A 98 7.56 -18.17 -16.45
C PRO A 98 8.90 -17.44 -16.23
N GLU A 99 9.58 -17.05 -17.29
CA GLU A 99 10.76 -16.18 -17.26
C GLU A 99 10.44 -14.72 -16.91
N VAL A 100 9.17 -14.31 -17.05
CA VAL A 100 8.73 -12.97 -16.68
C VAL A 100 8.53 -12.93 -15.17
N GLU A 101 9.31 -12.06 -14.51
CA GLU A 101 9.16 -11.85 -13.07
C GLU A 101 7.74 -11.39 -12.71
N PRO A 102 7.21 -11.79 -11.54
CA PRO A 102 5.91 -11.32 -11.07
C PRO A 102 5.86 -9.80 -11.04
N PHE A 103 4.82 -9.21 -11.62
CA PHE A 103 4.67 -7.77 -11.69
C PHE A 103 3.50 -7.27 -10.83
N PRO A 104 3.61 -6.05 -10.28
CA PRO A 104 2.56 -5.49 -9.44
C PRO A 104 1.33 -5.11 -10.27
N MET A 105 0.17 -5.61 -9.86
CA MET A 105 -1.13 -5.16 -10.36
C MET A 105 -1.65 -3.93 -9.61
N GLY A 106 -1.20 -3.74 -8.37
CA GLY A 106 -1.63 -2.66 -7.50
C GLY A 106 -1.81 -3.12 -6.06
N TYR A 107 -2.63 -2.39 -5.31
CA TYR A 107 -2.75 -2.56 -3.86
C TYR A 107 -4.21 -2.69 -3.41
N ILE A 108 -4.43 -3.39 -2.31
CA ILE A 108 -5.73 -3.47 -1.64
C ILE A 108 -5.55 -2.98 -0.21
N ILE A 109 -6.37 -2.04 0.24
CA ILE A 109 -6.39 -1.57 1.64
C ILE A 109 -7.51 -2.31 2.37
N VAL A 110 -7.26 -2.70 3.62
CA VAL A 110 -8.19 -3.46 4.48
C VAL A 110 -9.10 -2.55 5.28
#